data_AF-A0A4V6P9E1-F1
#
_entry.id   AF-A0A4V6P9E1-F1
#
_cell.length_a   1.000
_cell.length_b   1.000
_cell.length_c   1.000
_cell.angle_alpha   90.00
_cell.angle_beta   90.00
_cell.angle_gamma   90.00
#
_symmetry.space_group_name_H-M   'P 1'
#
loop_
_entity.id
_entity.type
_entity.pdbx_description
1 polymer ?
#
loop_
_entity_poly.entity_id
_entity_poly.type
_entity_poly.pdbx_seq_one_letter_code
_entity_poly.pdbx_strand_id
1 'polypeptide(L)'
;MRRVTTAAVLRRLFGAAAGGGAYGPGMHGAYARRASWESLAALSEVQELDVAAIEEAADRCVWLFYTSDWHMRIIPALDVGIAALRPDRRTVAVLAATDAD
;
A
#
# COMPACT_ATOMS: atom_id res chain seq x y z
N MET A 1 -13.83 6.97 2.64
CA MET A 1 -12.52 7.06 1.96
C MET A 1 -11.82 8.34 2.40
N ARG A 2 -10.48 8.35 2.45
CA ARG A 2 -9.66 9.52 2.86
C ARG A 2 -8.50 9.70 1.89
N ARG A 3 -8.28 10.93 1.40
CA ARG A 3 -7.09 11.26 0.60
C ARG A 3 -5.85 11.32 1.49
N VAL A 4 -4.75 10.76 0.99
CA VAL A 4 -3.48 10.63 1.73
C VAL A 4 -2.28 10.96 0.84
N THR A 5 -1.10 11.07 1.44
CA THR A 5 0.17 11.30 0.74
C THR A 5 0.86 9.98 0.41
N THR A 6 1.78 9.99 -0.57
CA THR A 6 2.68 8.87 -0.89
C THR A 6 3.37 8.31 0.35
N ALA A 7 3.94 9.19 1.19
CA ALA A 7 4.59 8.78 2.43
C ALA A 7 3.63 8.06 3.39
N ALA A 8 2.34 8.42 3.42
CA ALA A 8 1.36 7.69 4.22
C ALA A 8 1.08 6.29 3.64
N VAL A 9 1.00 6.16 2.31
CA VAL A 9 0.88 4.86 1.62
C VAL A 9 2.07 3.97 1.93
N LEU A 10 3.30 4.48 1.78
CA LEU A 10 4.51 3.72 2.08
C LEU A 10 4.56 3.27 3.54
N ARG A 11 4.18 4.13 4.49
CA ARG A 11 4.06 3.74 5.91
C ARG A 11 3.03 2.63 6.14
N ARG A 12 1.89 2.66 5.43
CA ARG A 12 0.85 1.63 5.57
C ARG A 12 1.30 0.28 5.00
N LEU A 13 1.96 0.30 3.83
CA LEU A 13 2.57 -0.88 3.21
C LEU A 13 3.65 -1.46 4.12
N PHE A 14 4.53 -0.62 4.66
CA PHE A 14 5.58 -1.06 5.59
C PHE A 14 4.99 -1.64 6.88
N GLY A 15 4.00 -0.99 7.48
CA GLY A 15 3.35 -1.50 8.68
C GLY A 15 2.72 -2.89 8.46
N ALA A 16 2.07 -3.09 7.31
CA ALA A 16 1.51 -4.39 6.94
C ALA A 16 2.60 -5.45 6.73
N ALA A 17 3.60 -5.15 5.89
CA ALA A 17 4.67 -6.09 5.57
C ALA A 17 5.56 -6.42 6.78
N ALA A 18 5.87 -5.45 7.63
CA ALA A 18 6.72 -5.63 8.81
C ALA A 18 5.99 -6.34 9.95
N GLY A 19 4.69 -6.05 10.14
CA GLY A 19 3.87 -6.61 11.20
C GLY A 19 3.39 -8.03 10.91
N GLY A 20 3.13 -8.35 9.65
CA GLY A 20 2.51 -9.63 9.27
C GLY A 20 1.02 -9.66 9.60
N GLY A 21 0.46 -10.87 9.57
CA GLY A 21 -0.93 -11.15 9.92
C GLY A 21 -1.13 -11.44 11.42
N ALA A 22 -2.37 -11.62 11.85
CA ALA A 22 -2.77 -12.12 13.18
C ALA A 22 -2.03 -13.40 13.57
N TYR A 23 -1.82 -14.31 12.62
CA TYR A 23 -1.24 -15.64 12.87
C TYR A 23 0.05 -15.93 12.08
N GLY A 24 0.45 -15.01 11.20
CA GLY A 24 1.60 -15.17 10.31
C GLY A 24 2.77 -14.25 10.69
N PRO A 25 4.03 -14.69 10.52
CA PRO A 25 5.18 -13.84 10.76
C PRO A 25 5.19 -12.65 9.77
N GLY A 26 5.64 -11.49 10.25
CA GLY A 26 5.98 -10.36 9.37
C GLY A 26 7.32 -10.55 8.67
N MET A 27 7.58 -9.76 7.64
CA MET A 27 8.85 -9.74 6.91
C MET A 27 9.99 -9.01 7.67
N HIS A 28 9.66 -8.31 8.77
CA HIS A 28 10.57 -7.50 9.57
C HIS A 28 11.30 -6.39 8.76
N GLY A 29 12.23 -5.68 9.38
CA GLY A 29 12.71 -4.37 8.88
C GLY A 29 13.20 -4.33 7.42
N ALA A 30 14.22 -5.10 7.06
CA ALA A 30 14.86 -4.98 5.73
C ALA A 30 13.93 -5.45 4.60
N TYR A 31 13.35 -6.64 4.73
CA TYR A 31 12.48 -7.20 3.70
C TYR A 31 11.14 -6.47 3.60
N ALA A 32 10.56 -6.00 4.71
CA ALA A 32 9.35 -5.18 4.64
C ALA A 32 9.60 -3.85 3.93
N ARG A 33 10.75 -3.20 4.12
CA ARG A 33 11.10 -1.98 3.35
C ARG A 33 11.13 -2.27 1.86
N ARG A 34 11.81 -3.35 1.45
CA ARG A 34 11.88 -3.77 0.05
C ARG A 34 10.49 -4.04 -0.53
N ALA A 35 9.70 -4.89 0.12
CA ALA A 35 8.34 -5.23 -0.33
C ALA A 35 7.43 -4.00 -0.42
N SER A 36 7.61 -3.02 0.46
CA SER A 36 6.85 -1.76 0.43
C SER A 36 7.19 -0.90 -0.79
N TRP A 37 8.47 -0.81 -1.14
CA TRP A 37 8.89 -0.08 -2.35
C TRP A 37 8.45 -0.80 -3.63
N GLU A 38 8.58 -2.13 -3.69
CA GLU A 38 8.08 -2.93 -4.81
C GLU A 38 6.57 -2.78 -4.99
N SER A 39 5.81 -2.76 -3.89
CA SER A 39 4.36 -2.54 -3.92
C SER A 39 4.00 -1.12 -4.38
N LEU A 40 4.73 -0.10 -3.91
CA LEU A 40 4.51 1.29 -4.31
C LEU A 40 4.81 1.49 -5.80
N ALA A 41 5.88 0.88 -6.30
CA ALA A 41 6.25 0.89 -7.72
C ALA A 41 5.14 0.28 -8.58
N ALA A 42 4.65 -0.92 -8.20
CA ALA A 42 3.57 -1.60 -8.93
C ALA A 42 2.27 -0.79 -8.96
N LEU A 43 1.87 -0.20 -7.84
CA LEU A 43 0.67 0.66 -7.76
C LEU A 43 0.81 1.92 -8.63
N SER A 44 2.03 2.47 -8.71
CA SER A 44 2.35 3.69 -9.48
C SER A 44 2.75 3.43 -10.94
N GLU A 45 2.70 2.17 -11.40
CA GLU A 45 3.08 1.75 -12.76
C GLU A 45 4.54 2.00 -13.13
N VAL A 46 5.45 1.77 -12.18
CA VAL A 46 6.90 1.88 -12.39
C VAL A 46 7.53 0.49 -12.37
N GLN A 47 8.34 0.19 -13.38
CA GLN A 47 9.11 -1.06 -13.46
C GLN A 47 10.52 -0.92 -12.88
N GLU A 48 11.01 0.30 -12.71
CA GLU A 48 12.31 0.58 -12.11
C GLU A 48 12.32 0.32 -10.60
N LEU A 49 13.47 -0.14 -10.10
CA LEU A 49 13.71 -0.37 -8.67
C LEU A 49 14.46 0.80 -8.00
N ASP A 50 14.67 1.89 -8.72
CA ASP A 50 15.24 3.11 -8.15
C ASP A 50 14.21 3.82 -7.26
N VAL A 51 14.62 4.13 -6.04
CA VAL A 51 13.72 4.68 -5.01
C VAL A 51 13.24 6.08 -5.40
N ALA A 52 14.10 6.92 -5.98
CA ALA A 52 13.73 8.28 -6.34
C ALA A 52 12.73 8.29 -7.50
N ALA A 53 12.94 7.44 -8.52
CA ALA A 53 12.01 7.27 -9.62
C ALA A 53 10.63 6.77 -9.16
N ILE A 54 10.60 5.81 -8.22
CA ILE A 54 9.35 5.32 -7.62
C ILE A 54 8.63 6.44 -6.87
N GLU A 55 9.35 7.20 -6.04
CA GLU A 55 8.76 8.29 -5.25
C GLU A 55 8.19 9.39 -6.16
N GLU A 56 8.92 9.82 -7.18
CA GLU A 56 8.45 10.83 -8.15
C GLU A 56 7.18 10.36 -8.86
N ALA A 57 7.14 9.12 -9.34
CA ALA A 57 5.97 8.59 -10.02
C ALA A 57 4.76 8.45 -9.07
N ALA A 58 5.01 8.00 -7.85
CA ALA A 58 3.98 7.84 -6.83
C ALA A 58 3.39 9.20 -6.41
N ASP A 59 4.19 10.26 -6.35
CA ASP A 59 3.74 11.62 -6.04
C ASP A 59 2.83 12.24 -7.12
N ARG A 60 2.89 11.73 -8.35
CA ARG A 60 1.95 12.10 -9.42
C ARG A 60 0.60 11.39 -9.31
N CYS A 61 0.49 10.35 -8.48
CA CYS A 61 -0.76 9.64 -8.24
C CYS A 61 -1.63 10.35 -7.19
N VAL A 62 -2.95 10.14 -7.26
CA VAL A 62 -3.86 10.50 -6.17
C VAL A 62 -4.15 9.27 -5.33
N TRP A 63 -3.75 9.32 -4.05
CA TRP A 63 -3.89 8.22 -3.12
C TRP A 63 -5.11 8.34 -2.22
N LEU A 64 -5.83 7.24 -2.06
CA LEU A 64 -6.94 7.09 -1.14
C LEU A 64 -6.71 5.89 -0.22
N PHE A 65 -6.97 6.08 1.07
CA PHE A 65 -7.28 4.97 1.96
C PHE A 65 -8.79 4.76 1.99
N TYR A 66 -9.19 3.50 1.94
CA TYR A 66 -10.59 3.12 2.01
C TYR A 66 -10.79 1.91 2.92
N THR A 67 -12.05 1.69 3.26
CA THR A 67 -12.54 0.49 3.93
C THR A 67 -13.78 0.04 3.17
N SER A 68 -14.20 -1.20 3.38
CA SER A 68 -15.43 -1.79 2.84
C SER A 68 -16.00 -2.76 3.86
N ASP A 69 -17.22 -3.25 3.65
CA ASP A 69 -17.87 -4.21 4.54
C ASP A 69 -17.14 -5.56 4.60
N TRP A 70 -16.31 -5.86 3.59
CA TRP A 70 -15.42 -7.04 3.60
C TRP A 70 -14.26 -6.92 4.59
N HIS A 71 -13.82 -5.69 4.92
CA HIS A 71 -12.85 -5.48 5.98
C HIS A 71 -13.57 -5.63 7.32
N MET A 72 -13.40 -6.77 7.99
CA MET A 72 -14.12 -7.10 9.22
C MET A 72 -13.68 -6.23 10.41
N ARG A 73 -12.54 -5.53 10.31
CA ARG A 73 -12.05 -4.55 11.29
C ARG A 73 -11.91 -5.10 12.71
N ILE A 74 -11.75 -6.41 12.82
CA ILE A 74 -11.47 -7.09 14.10
C ILE A 74 -10.18 -6.54 14.70
N ILE A 75 -9.14 -6.43 13.87
CA ILE A 75 -7.92 -5.69 14.17
C ILE A 75 -7.66 -4.73 12.99
N PRO A 76 -7.99 -3.43 13.10
CA PRO A 76 -7.93 -2.50 11.96
C PRO A 76 -6.56 -2.39 11.26
N ALA A 77 -5.47 -2.76 11.95
CA ALA A 77 -4.14 -2.80 11.36
C ALA A 77 -3.94 -3.92 10.33
N LEU A 78 -4.78 -4.95 10.34
CA LEU A 78 -4.77 -6.08 9.41
C LEU A 78 -5.53 -5.80 8.10
N ASP A 79 -6.33 -4.73 8.08
CA ASP A 79 -7.15 -4.36 6.92
C ASP A 79 -6.48 -3.28 6.07
N VAL A 80 -6.05 -3.62 4.85
CA VAL A 80 -5.40 -2.71 3.91
C VAL A 80 -6.32 -2.40 2.73
N GLY A 81 -6.89 -1.20 2.72
CA GLY A 81 -7.57 -0.63 1.54
C GLY A 81 -6.80 0.58 1.01
N ILE A 82 -6.13 0.42 -0.13
CA ILE A 82 -5.37 1.48 -0.83
C ILE A 82 -5.85 1.57 -2.28
N ALA A 83 -6.17 2.77 -2.74
CA ALA A 83 -6.44 3.03 -4.15
C ALA A 83 -5.53 4.16 -4.67
N ALA A 84 -5.03 4.00 -5.88
CA ALA A 84 -4.20 4.96 -6.59
C ALA A 84 -4.88 5.32 -7.90
N LEU A 85 -5.33 6.57 -8.05
CA LEU A 85 -5.67 7.10 -9.36
C LEU A 85 -4.37 7.55 -10.03
N ARG A 86 -4.03 6.90 -11.14
CA ARG A 86 -2.80 7.17 -11.88
C ARG A 86 -2.84 8.54 -12.58
N PRO A 87 -1.68 9.07 -13.02
CA PRO A 87 -1.60 10.41 -13.62
C PRO A 87 -2.48 10.59 -14.85
N ASP A 88 -2.78 9.50 -15.57
CA ASP A 88 -3.70 9.48 -16.73
C ASP A 88 -5.16 9.82 -16.38
N ARG A 89 -5.49 9.86 -15.07
CA ARG A 89 -6.83 10.09 -14.51
C ARG A 89 -7.90 9.12 -15.01
N ARG A 90 -7.49 7.97 -15.53
CA ARG A 90 -8.37 6.95 -16.12
C ARG A 90 -8.14 5.58 -15.51
N THR A 91 -6.95 5.32 -15.02
CA THR A 91 -6.58 4.03 -14.44
C THR A 91 -6.51 4.12 -12.93
N VAL A 92 -7.15 3.15 -12.26
CA VAL A 92 -7.09 3.00 -10.80
C VAL A 92 -6.42 1.69 -10.46
N ALA A 93 -5.32 1.75 -9.71
CA ALA A 93 -4.74 0.58 -9.08
C ALA A 93 -5.32 0.41 -7.67
N VAL A 94 -5.69 -0.80 -7.30
CA VAL A 94 -6.33 -1.10 -6.01
C VAL A 94 -5.56 -2.21 -5.32
N LEU A 95 -5.25 -1.99 -4.04
CA LEU A 95 -4.81 -3.03 -3.12
C LEU A 95 -5.87 -3.17 -2.02
N ALA A 96 -6.35 -4.40 -1.87
CA ALA A 96 -7.37 -4.79 -0.90
C ALA A 96 -6.86 -6.07 -0.21
N ALA A 97 -6.64 -6.01 1.10
CA ALA A 97 -6.23 -7.16 1.90
C ALA A 97 -6.88 -7.10 3.28
N THR A 98 -7.27 -8.26 3.78
CA THR A 98 -7.75 -8.47 5.15
C THR A 98 -7.10 -9.76 5.64
N ASP A 99 -6.77 -9.78 6.93
CA ASP A 99 -6.41 -11.02 7.63
C ASP A 99 -7.50 -11.30 8.65
N ALA A 100 -8.63 -11.72 8.11
CA ALA A 100 -9.79 -12.19 8.84
C ALA A 100 -10.27 -13.43 8.09
N ASP A 101 -10.13 -14.59 8.73
CA ASP A 101 -10.63 -15.88 8.24
C ASP A 101 -12.14 -16.01 8.49
#